data_AF-G5JK76-F1
#
_entry.id   AF-G5JK76-F1
#
_cell.length_a   1.000
_cell.length_b   1.000
_cell.length_c   1.000
_cell.angle_alpha   90.00
_cell.angle_beta   90.00
_cell.angle_gamma   90.00
#
_symmetry.space_group_name_H-M   'P 1'
#
loop_
_entity.id
_entity.type
_entity.pdbx_description
1 polymer ?
#
loop_
_entity_poly.entity_id
_entity_poly.type
_entity_poly.pdbx_seq_one_letter_code
_entity_poly.pdbx_strand_id
1 'polypeptide(L)'
;MRKKSIRIIRLYTACKIAAKNKKPGTVFTYNDLVTEVGTFGCNTNEIREAGRMFGAWERNGRDAPIIRIPNTEKPIVYIRLSNFYKGGNF
;
A
#
# COMPACT_ATOMS: atom_id res chain seq x y z
N MET A 1 3.22 -2.96 22.99
CA MET A 1 2.57 -2.51 21.73
C MET A 1 1.10 -2.21 22.01
N ARG A 2 0.59 -1.00 21.70
CA ARG A 2 -0.86 -0.73 21.76
C ARG A 2 -1.58 -1.64 20.76
N LYS A 3 -2.65 -2.32 21.20
CA LYS A 3 -3.48 -3.20 20.36
C LYS A 3 -4.07 -2.36 19.22
N LYS A 4 -3.69 -2.62 17.96
CA LYS A 4 -4.29 -1.92 16.81
C LYS A 4 -5.71 -2.46 16.58
N SER A 5 -6.60 -1.59 16.14
CA SER A 5 -7.98 -1.97 15.79
C SER A 5 -7.98 -3.04 14.70
N ILE A 6 -8.77 -4.10 14.88
CA ILE A 6 -8.95 -5.18 13.90
C ILE A 6 -9.35 -4.63 12.53
N ARG A 7 -10.13 -3.54 12.49
CA ARG A 7 -10.58 -2.91 11.24
C ARG A 7 -9.41 -2.32 10.46
N ILE A 8 -8.48 -1.64 11.14
CA ILE A 8 -7.27 -1.09 10.52
C ILE A 8 -6.42 -2.21 9.93
N ILE A 9 -6.24 -3.30 10.68
CA ILE A 9 -5.45 -4.46 10.22
C ILE A 9 -6.11 -5.11 9.00
N ARG A 10 -7.43 -5.27 9.00
CA ARG A 10 -8.20 -5.79 7.86
C ARG A 10 -8.04 -4.91 6.62
N LEU A 11 -8.25 -3.60 6.74
CA LEU A 11 -8.09 -2.65 5.63
C LEU A 11 -6.65 -2.67 5.08
N TYR A 12 -5.65 -2.61 5.97
CA TYR A 12 -4.24 -2.72 5.59
C TYR A 12 -3.94 -4.00 4.82
N THR A 13 -4.44 -5.14 5.31
CA THR A 13 -4.20 -6.46 4.71
C THR A 13 -4.87 -6.58 3.33
N ALA A 14 -6.11 -6.10 3.21
CA ALA A 14 -6.83 -6.07 1.94
C ALA A 14 -6.11 -5.20 0.89
N CYS A 15 -5.70 -3.98 1.26
CA CYS A 15 -4.92 -3.11 0.36
C CYS A 15 -3.58 -3.75 -0.03
N LYS A 16 -2.89 -4.42 0.89
CA LYS A 16 -1.64 -5.14 0.61
C LYS A 16 -1.84 -6.26 -0.41
N ILE A 17 -2.92 -7.04 -0.29
CA ILE A 17 -3.27 -8.10 -1.25
C ILE A 17 -3.63 -7.49 -2.62
N ALA A 18 -4.47 -6.47 -2.65
CA ALA A 18 -4.86 -5.77 -3.89
C ALA A 18 -3.63 -5.21 -4.63
N ALA A 19 -2.71 -4.56 -3.91
CA ALA A 19 -1.46 -4.04 -4.49
C ALA A 19 -0.60 -5.15 -5.12
N LYS A 20 -0.49 -6.32 -4.48
CA LYS A 20 0.26 -7.46 -5.01
C LYS A 20 -0.36 -8.04 -6.28
N ASN A 21 -1.69 -8.01 -6.38
CA ASN A 21 -2.48 -8.54 -7.48
C ASN A 21 -2.61 -7.59 -8.67
N LYS A 22 -2.19 -6.32 -8.55
CA LYS A 22 -2.10 -5.42 -9.70
C LYS A 22 -1.19 -6.02 -10.78
N LYS A 23 -1.49 -5.71 -12.05
CA LYS A 23 -0.61 -6.07 -13.16
C LYS A 23 0.73 -5.32 -13.04
N PRO A 24 1.87 -5.95 -13.38
CA PRO A 24 3.15 -5.25 -13.50
C PRO A 24 3.05 -3.98 -14.36
N GLY A 25 3.72 -2.90 -13.94
CA GLY A 25 3.66 -1.59 -14.58
C GLY A 25 2.45 -0.73 -14.20
N THR A 26 1.47 -1.29 -13.47
CA THR A 26 0.30 -0.51 -13.04
C THR A 26 0.71 0.54 -12.02
N VAL A 27 0.29 1.77 -12.29
CA VAL A 27 0.44 2.92 -11.39
C VAL A 27 -0.84 3.07 -10.57
N PHE A 28 -0.71 3.30 -9.27
CA PHE A 28 -1.85 3.47 -8.36
C PHE A 28 -1.47 4.26 -7.11
N THR A 29 -2.47 4.79 -6.41
CA THR A 29 -2.34 5.41 -5.11
C THR A 29 -2.89 4.49 -4.02
N TYR A 30 -2.58 4.77 -2.76
CA TYR A 30 -3.21 4.04 -1.65
C TYR A 30 -4.74 4.22 -1.64
N ASN A 31 -5.25 5.39 -2.05
CA ASN A 31 -6.68 5.67 -2.06
C ASN A 31 -7.42 4.85 -3.14
N ASP A 32 -6.76 4.56 -4.27
CA ASP A 32 -7.32 3.69 -5.30
C ASP A 32 -7.55 2.28 -4.75
N LEU A 33 -6.59 1.77 -3.97
CA LEU A 33 -6.72 0.47 -3.30
C LEU A 33 -7.86 0.46 -2.28
N VAL A 34 -7.99 1.53 -1.47
CA VAL A 34 -9.10 1.66 -0.51
C VAL A 34 -10.45 1.68 -1.22
N THR A 35 -10.53 2.33 -2.38
CA THR A 35 -11.75 2.37 -3.20
C THR A 35 -12.09 0.99 -3.76
N GLU A 36 -11.08 0.22 -4.18
CA GLU A 36 -11.24 -1.13 -4.70
C GLU A 36 -11.68 -2.14 -3.64
N VAL A 37 -11.05 -2.12 -2.46
CA VAL A 37 -11.30 -3.13 -1.40
C VAL A 37 -12.43 -2.73 -0.44
N GLY A 38 -12.82 -1.46 -0.46
CA GLY A 38 -13.79 -0.86 0.47
C GLY A 38 -13.16 -0.42 1.80
N THR A 39 -13.89 0.40 2.56
CA THR A 39 -13.40 1.02 3.80
C THR A 39 -13.63 0.18 5.05
N PHE A 40 -14.47 -0.86 4.99
CA PHE A 40 -14.86 -1.69 6.14
C PHE A 40 -15.39 -0.88 7.35
N GLY A 41 -16.04 0.26 7.08
CA GLY A 41 -16.52 1.16 8.13
C GLY A 41 -15.40 1.89 8.90
N CYS A 42 -14.19 1.94 8.36
CA CYS A 42 -13.10 2.74 8.92
C CYS A 42 -13.40 4.24 8.76
N ASN A 43 -13.15 5.01 9.80
CA ASN A 43 -13.17 6.47 9.69
C ASN A 43 -11.88 7.00 9.02
N THR A 44 -11.84 8.31 8.75
CA THR A 44 -10.70 8.93 8.05
C THR A 44 -9.37 8.75 8.78
N ASN A 45 -9.35 8.75 10.11
CA ASN A 45 -8.12 8.56 10.88
C ASN A 45 -7.62 7.11 10.83
N GLU A 46 -8.54 6.14 10.84
CA GLU A 46 -8.23 4.72 10.65
C GLU A 46 -7.69 4.45 9.24
N ILE A 47 -8.29 5.06 8.21
CA ILE A 47 -7.80 4.97 6.82
C ILE A 47 -6.39 5.57 6.70
N ARG A 48 -6.15 6.75 7.29
CA ARG A 48 -4.81 7.37 7.32
C ARG A 48 -3.79 6.50 8.06
N GLU A 49 -4.18 5.84 9.14
CA GLU A 49 -3.30 4.92 9.88
C GLU A 49 -2.97 3.67 9.06
N ALA A 50 -3.96 3.08 8.38
CA ALA A 50 -3.73 1.97 7.47
C ALA A 50 -2.81 2.38 6.30
N GLY A 51 -2.95 3.60 5.78
CA GLY A 51 -2.05 4.17 4.77
C GLY A 51 -0.61 4.37 5.26
N ARG A 52 -0.42 4.81 6.52
CA ARG A 52 0.91 4.87 7.14
C ARG A 52 1.55 3.48 7.27
N MET A 53 0.77 2.47 7.67
CA MET A 53 1.22 1.07 7.71
C MET A 53 1.60 0.55 6.32
N PHE A 54 0.81 0.87 5.30
CA PHE A 54 1.10 0.51 3.92
C PHE A 54 2.40 1.14 3.41
N GLY A 55 2.61 2.43 3.65
CA GLY A 55 3.87 3.10 3.28
C GLY A 55 5.08 2.56 4.06
N ALA A 56 4.91 2.14 5.31
CA ALA A 56 5.98 1.48 6.05
C ALA A 56 6.29 0.07 5.50
N TRP A 57 5.27 -0.66 5.04
CA TRP A 57 5.44 -1.94 4.36
C TRP A 57 6.16 -1.78 3.01
N GLU A 58 5.84 -0.77 2.21
CA GLU A 58 6.57 -0.50 0.97
C GLU A 58 8.07 -0.23 1.21
N ARG A 59 8.41 0.63 2.18
CA ARG A 59 9.82 0.97 2.46
C ARG A 59 10.65 -0.15 3.08
N ASN A 60 10.03 -0.98 3.93
CA ASN A 60 10.75 -1.95 4.77
C ASN A 60 10.44 -3.41 4.43
N GLY A 61 9.41 -3.67 3.63
CA GLY A 61 8.92 -5.00 3.35
C GLY A 61 9.74 -5.67 2.26
N ARG A 62 10.50 -6.71 2.63
CA ARG A 62 11.17 -7.60 1.65
C ARG A 62 10.22 -8.22 0.63
N ASP A 63 8.92 -8.28 0.94
CA ASP A 63 7.87 -8.87 0.12
C ASP A 63 6.99 -7.84 -0.61
N ALA A 64 7.38 -6.56 -0.64
CA ALA A 64 6.66 -5.51 -1.34
C ALA A 64 7.07 -5.47 -2.82
N PRO A 65 6.21 -5.91 -3.76
CA PRO A 65 6.56 -5.86 -5.17
C PRO A 65 6.19 -4.49 -5.78
N ILE A 66 6.28 -3.43 -5.00
CA ILE A 66 5.83 -2.09 -5.34
C ILE A 66 6.91 -1.10 -4.90
N ILE A 67 7.06 -0.01 -5.63
CA ILE A 67 7.89 1.12 -5.23
C ILE A 67 7.12 2.41 -5.37
N ARG A 68 7.40 3.40 -4.54
CA ARG A 68 6.90 4.75 -4.76
C ARG A 68 7.60 5.39 -5.97
N ILE A 69 6.84 6.13 -6.76
CA ILE A 69 7.41 7.00 -7.81
C ILE A 69 7.94 8.27 -7.13
N PRO A 70 9.24 8.61 -7.29
CA PRO A 70 9.81 9.81 -6.70
C PRO A 70 9.15 11.08 -7.27
N ASN A 71 9.26 12.20 -6.54
CA ASN A 71 8.76 13.53 -6.94
C ASN A 71 7.24 13.63 -7.14
N THR A 72 6.46 12.77 -6.48
CA THR A 72 4.99 12.92 -6.42
C THR A 72 4.61 13.74 -5.18
N GLU A 73 4.12 14.97 -5.39
CA GLU A 73 3.89 15.96 -4.31
C GLU A 73 2.80 15.49 -3.33
N LYS A 74 1.65 15.04 -3.85
CA LYS A 74 0.55 14.31 -3.17
C LYS A 74 -0.56 14.08 -4.20
N PRO A 75 -1.22 12.90 -4.23
CA PRO A 75 -0.98 11.74 -3.38
C PRO A 75 0.34 11.03 -3.72
N ILE A 76 0.85 10.22 -2.78
CA ILE A 76 1.99 9.33 -3.06
C ILE A 76 1.52 8.30 -4.09
N VAL A 77 2.28 8.20 -5.17
CA VAL A 77 2.00 7.27 -6.25
C VAL A 77 2.95 6.08 -6.16
N TYR A 78 2.43 4.89 -6.43
CA TYR A 78 3.15 3.63 -6.45
C TYR A 78 3.07 3.01 -7.83
N ILE A 79 4.08 2.21 -8.18
CA ILE A 79 4.07 1.34 -9.36
C ILE A 79 4.29 -0.11 -8.94
N ARG A 80 3.50 -1.03 -9.51
CA ARG A 80 3.71 -2.47 -9.35
C ARG A 80 4.92 -2.88 -10.19
N LEU A 81 5.97 -3.36 -9.54
CA LEU A 81 7.13 -3.91 -10.22
C LEU A 81 6.75 -5.18 -10.97
N SER A 82 7.50 -5.56 -12.01
CA SER A 82 7.45 -6.93 -12.51
C SER A 82 8.17 -7.85 -11.52
N ASN A 83 7.76 -9.11 -11.41
CA ASN A 83 8.46 -10.12 -10.60
C ASN A 83 9.92 -10.37 -11.07
N PHE A 84 10.35 -9.68 -12.13
CA PHE A 84 11.72 -9.65 -12.65
C PHE A 84 12.65 -8.60 -12.01
N TYR A 85 12.22 -7.84 -11.00
CA TYR A 85 13.15 -7.01 -10.22
C TYR A 85 13.97 -7.86 -9.23
N LYS A 86 15.02 -8.51 -9.75
CA LYS A 86 16.19 -8.88 -8.94
C LYS A 86 16.94 -7.59 -8.63
N GLY A 87 16.93 -7.18 -7.36
CA GLY A 87 17.91 -6.31 -6.71
C GLY A 87 18.50 -5.18 -7.55
N GLY A 88 17.77 -4.07 -7.69
CA GLY A 88 18.39 -2.79 -8.02
C GLY A 88 18.58 -2.01 -6.73
N ASN A 89 19.81 -1.98 -6.22
CA ASN A 89 20.21 -1.07 -5.15
C ASN A 89 19.87 0.37 -5.56
N PHE A 90 19.11 1.07 -4.72
CA PHE A 90 19.04 2.53 -4.67
C PHE A 90 19.27 2.94 -3.21
#